data_AF-A0A7X1KMQ2-F1
#
_entry.id   AF-A0A7X1KMQ2-F1
#
_cell.length_a   1.000
_cell.length_b   1.000
_cell.length_c   1.000
_cell.angle_alpha   90.00
_cell.angle_beta   90.00
_cell.angle_gamma   90.00
#
_symmetry.space_group_name_H-M   'P 1'
#
loop_
_entity.id
_entity.type
_entity.pdbx_description
1 polymer ?
#
loop_
_entity_poly.entity_id
_entity_poly.type
_entity_poly.pdbx_seq_one_letter_code
_entity_poly.pdbx_strand_id
1 'polypeptide(L)'
;MRILADLPDDDIKWLDARAAELGKSRAALLRAAVSAYREKERDWLEQGFGLWTRYGQGADGADYEQSIRAQWLRKGEAPNDDAA
;
A
#
# COMPACT_ATOMS: atom_id res chain seq x y z
N MET A 1 11.87 -18.98 12.40
CA MET A 1 11.45 -18.24 13.61
C MET A 1 10.12 -18.80 14.08
N ARG A 2 9.85 -18.84 15.40
CA ARG A 2 8.60 -19.34 15.99
C ARG A 2 7.92 -18.20 16.76
N ILE A 3 6.60 -18.12 16.67
CA ILE A 3 5.78 -17.16 17.42
C ILE A 3 4.81 -17.91 18.33
N LEU A 4 4.31 -17.22 19.34
CA LEU A 4 3.19 -17.65 20.16
C LEU A 4 2.01 -16.73 19.81
N ALA A 5 0.85 -17.33 19.57
CA ALA A 5 -0.38 -16.62 19.25
C ALA A 5 -1.50 -17.27 20.04
N ASP A 6 -2.25 -16.44 20.77
CA ASP A 6 -3.43 -16.87 21.51
C ASP A 6 -4.61 -16.89 20.56
N LEU A 7 -5.24 -18.05 20.42
CA LEU A 7 -6.43 -18.24 19.61
C LEU A 7 -7.51 -18.90 20.49
N PRO A 8 -8.78 -18.50 20.35
CA PRO A 8 -9.89 -19.23 20.94
C PRO A 8 -9.87 -20.73 20.58
N ASP A 9 -10.31 -21.58 21.50
CA ASP A 9 -10.33 -23.04 21.29
C ASP A 9 -11.12 -23.46 20.05
N ASP A 10 -12.20 -22.74 19.73
CA ASP A 10 -13.01 -23.04 18.56
C ASP A 10 -12.31 -22.71 17.24
N ASP A 11 -11.47 -21.67 17.22
CA ASP A 11 -10.64 -21.34 16.07
C ASP A 11 -9.54 -22.40 15.87
N ILE A 12 -8.98 -22.94 16.95
CA ILE A 12 -8.01 -24.05 16.89
C ILE A 12 -8.67 -25.31 16.30
N LYS A 13 -9.86 -25.68 16.78
CA LYS A 13 -10.61 -26.84 16.26
C LYS A 13 -10.93 -26.66 14.77
N TRP A 14 -11.39 -25.48 14.39
CA TRP A 14 -11.68 -25.15 13.01
C TRP A 14 -10.42 -25.25 12.13
N LEU A 15 -9.27 -24.74 12.59
CA LEU A 15 -7.99 -24.83 11.89
C LEU A 15 -7.54 -26.28 11.69
N ASP A 16 -7.69 -27.13 12.70
CA ASP A 16 -7.30 -28.53 12.63
C ASP A 16 -8.19 -29.31 11.64
N ALA A 17 -9.51 -29.10 11.70
CA ALA A 17 -10.44 -29.69 10.74
C ALA A 17 -10.11 -29.24 9.31
N ARG A 18 -9.86 -27.94 9.11
CA ARG A 18 -9.53 -27.40 7.79
C ARG A 18 -8.20 -27.92 7.27
N ALA A 19 -7.20 -28.07 8.14
CA ALA A 19 -5.91 -28.62 7.79
C ALA A 19 -6.02 -30.09 7.36
N ALA A 20 -6.84 -30.88 8.08
CA ALA A 20 -7.13 -32.28 7.75
C ALA A 20 -7.83 -32.43 6.40
N GLU A 21 -8.88 -31.64 6.14
CA GLU A 21 -9.57 -31.60 4.84
C GLU A 21 -8.63 -31.32 3.67
N LEU A 22 -7.65 -30.45 3.88
CA LEU A 22 -6.67 -30.05 2.87
C LEU A 22 -5.44 -30.97 2.80
N GLY A 23 -5.35 -31.99 3.66
CA GLY A 23 -4.19 -32.87 3.76
C GLY A 23 -2.88 -32.15 4.13
N LYS A 24 -2.97 -31.03 4.87
CA LYS A 24 -1.83 -30.19 5.26
C LYS A 24 -1.66 -30.19 6.77
N SER A 25 -0.45 -29.89 7.24
CA SER A 25 -0.26 -29.57 8.66
C SER A 25 -0.84 -28.20 8.99
N ARG A 26 -1.34 -28.02 10.22
CA ARG A 26 -1.82 -26.72 10.73
C ARG A 26 -0.80 -25.60 10.50
N ALA A 27 0.49 -25.86 10.75
CA ALA A 27 1.54 -24.87 10.53
C ALA A 27 1.72 -24.50 9.05
N ALA A 28 1.55 -25.45 8.13
CA ALA A 28 1.59 -25.16 6.69
C ALA A 28 0.39 -24.31 6.26
N LEU A 29 -0.81 -24.61 6.78
CA LEU A 29 -2.02 -23.83 6.53
C LEU A 29 -1.86 -22.38 7.04
N LEU A 30 -1.37 -22.20 8.27
CA LEU A 30 -1.13 -20.88 8.86
C LEU A 30 -0.11 -20.06 8.05
N ARG A 31 0.99 -20.67 7.59
CA ARG A 31 1.96 -19.97 6.74
C ARG A 31 1.32 -19.50 5.43
N ALA A 32 0.52 -20.34 4.79
CA ALA A 32 -0.19 -19.97 3.57
C ALA A 32 -1.19 -18.83 3.81
N ALA A 33 -1.92 -18.88 4.93
CA ALA A 33 -2.86 -17.82 5.30
C ALA A 33 -2.16 -16.48 5.53
N VAL A 34 -1.00 -16.46 6.20
CA VAL A 34 -0.21 -15.24 6.41
C VAL A 34 0.33 -14.69 5.08
N SER A 35 0.80 -15.55 4.17
CA SER A 35 1.24 -15.11 2.84
C SER A 35 0.09 -14.48 2.05
N ALA A 36 -1.08 -15.14 2.02
CA ALA A 36 -2.25 -14.63 1.31
C ALA A 36 -2.75 -13.30 1.91
N TYR A 37 -2.70 -13.15 3.23
CA TYR A 37 -3.04 -11.88 3.90
C TYR A 37 -2.09 -10.76 3.47
N ARG A 38 -0.78 -11.02 3.38
CA ARG A 38 0.22 -10.04 2.89
C ARG A 38 0.03 -9.67 1.43
N GLU A 39 -0.32 -10.61 0.57
CA GLU A 39 -0.59 -10.33 -0.84
C GLU A 39 -1.80 -9.39 -0.99
N LYS A 40 -2.86 -9.64 -0.22
CA LYS A 40 -4.03 -8.75 -0.17
C LYS A 40 -3.68 -7.34 0.31
N GLU A 41 -2.70 -7.21 1.22
CA GLU A 41 -2.17 -5.91 1.62
C GLU A 41 -1.39 -5.20 0.49
N ARG A 42 -0.75 -5.96 -0.39
CA ARG A 42 -0.06 -5.38 -1.55
C ARG A 42 -1.05 -4.95 -2.64
N ASP A 43 -2.13 -5.69 -2.83
CA ASP A 43 -3.16 -5.36 -3.82
C ASP A 43 -3.78 -3.98 -3.57
N TRP A 44 -4.08 -3.61 -2.32
CA TRP A 44 -4.64 -2.28 -2.05
C TRP A 44 -3.60 -1.17 -2.22
N LEU A 45 -2.32 -1.44 -1.93
CA LEU A 45 -1.24 -0.49 -2.18
C LEU A 45 -1.06 -0.26 -3.69
N GLU A 46 -1.05 -1.33 -4.48
CA GLU A 46 -0.97 -1.23 -5.95
C GLU A 46 -2.21 -0.54 -6.53
N GLN A 47 -3.40 -0.77 -5.99
CA GLN A 47 -4.59 -0.02 -6.36
C GLN A 47 -4.48 1.46 -5.98
N GLY A 48 -3.98 1.79 -4.79
CA GLY A 48 -3.77 3.16 -4.33
C GLY A 48 -2.75 3.92 -5.20
N PHE A 49 -1.57 3.34 -5.40
CA PHE A 49 -0.54 3.91 -6.29
C PHE A 49 -0.99 3.90 -7.75
N GLY A 50 -1.76 2.90 -8.19
CA GLY A 50 -2.33 2.86 -9.53
C GLY A 50 -3.33 3.99 -9.77
N LEU A 51 -4.16 4.31 -8.79
CA LEU A 51 -5.06 5.48 -8.83
C LEU A 51 -4.27 6.78 -8.85
N TRP A 52 -3.19 6.88 -8.08
CA TRP A 52 -2.27 8.01 -8.16
C TRP A 52 -1.68 8.12 -9.57
N THR A 53 -1.05 7.09 -10.12
CA THR A 53 -0.50 7.10 -11.48
C THR A 53 -1.55 7.44 -12.53
N ARG A 54 -2.79 6.98 -12.37
CA ARG A 54 -3.89 7.18 -13.32
C ARG A 54 -4.52 8.57 -13.25
N TYR A 55 -4.64 9.15 -12.06
CA TYR A 55 -5.41 10.40 -11.84
C TYR A 55 -4.57 11.54 -11.26
N GLY A 56 -3.57 11.22 -10.43
CA GLY A 56 -2.54 12.15 -9.98
C GLY A 56 -1.42 12.17 -10.99
N GLN A 57 -1.62 12.91 -12.10
CA GLN A 57 -0.58 13.36 -13.05
C GLN A 57 0.72 12.58 -12.88
N GLY A 58 0.91 11.46 -13.60
CA GLY A 58 2.04 10.51 -13.45
C GLY A 58 3.44 11.09 -13.73
N ALA A 59 3.64 12.38 -13.47
CA ALA A 59 4.90 13.05 -13.34
C ALA A 59 5.68 12.50 -12.14
N ASP A 60 6.98 12.38 -12.33
CA ASP A 60 7.92 12.15 -11.24
C ASP A 60 7.70 13.21 -10.14
N GLY A 61 7.82 12.79 -8.88
CA GLY A 61 7.56 13.69 -7.74
C GLY A 61 8.44 14.94 -7.75
N ALA A 62 9.69 14.82 -8.23
CA ALA A 62 10.60 15.94 -8.36
C ALA A 62 10.21 16.87 -9.52
N ASP A 63 9.72 16.33 -10.63
CA ASP A 63 9.22 17.12 -11.77
C ASP A 63 7.97 17.90 -11.38
N TYR A 64 7.06 17.27 -10.63
CA TYR A 64 5.88 17.93 -10.09
C TYR A 64 6.26 19.05 -9.12
N GLU A 65 7.18 18.78 -8.18
CA GLU A 65 7.69 19.79 -7.24
C GLU A 65 8.32 20.99 -7.97
N GLN A 66 9.14 20.72 -8.99
CA GLN A 66 9.74 21.76 -9.82
C GLN A 66 8.67 22.58 -10.56
N SER A 67 7.64 21.93 -11.11
CA SER A 67 6.55 22.62 -11.82
C SER A 67 5.77 23.56 -10.90
N ILE A 68 5.51 23.15 -9.66
CA ILE A 68 4.84 23.98 -8.65
C ILE A 68 5.75 25.16 -8.29
N ARG A 69 7.03 24.93 -7.96
CA ARG A 69 8.00 26.01 -7.67
C ARG A 69 8.10 27.03 -8.81
N ALA A 70 8.10 26.58 -10.06
CA ALA A 70 8.11 27.46 -11.22
C ALA A 70 6.83 28.32 -11.36
N GLN A 71 5.68 27.79 -10.96
CA GLN A 71 4.43 28.56 -10.92
C GLN A 71 4.45 29.66 -9.83
N TRP A 72 5.07 29.39 -8.67
CA TRP A 72 5.23 30.39 -7.61
C TRP A 72 6.18 31.52 -8.02
N LEU A 73 7.28 31.21 -8.72
CA LEU A 73 8.23 32.22 -9.21
C LEU A 73 7.62 33.09 -10.31
N ARG A 74 6.84 32.51 -11.23
CA ARG A 74 6.15 33.25 -12.30
C ARG A 74 5.14 34.28 -11.77
N LYS A 75 4.58 34.03 -10.57
CA LYS A 75 3.66 34.97 -9.90
C LYS A 75 4.38 36.14 -9.20
N GLY A 76 5.69 36.03 -9.01
CA GLY A 76 6.54 37.06 -8.38
C GLY A 76 7.09 38.11 -9.35
N GLU A 77 7.00 37.90 -10.66
CA GLU A 77 7.29 38.90 -11.69
C GLU A 77 5.98 39.51 -12.20
N ALA A 78 5.34 40.34 -11.39
CA ALA A 78 4.55 41.43 -11.96
C ALA A 78 5.55 42.47 -12.49
N PRO A 79 5.43 42.94 -13.74
CA PRO A 79 6.30 44.01 -14.23
C PRO A 79 6.17 45.20 -13.27
N ASN A 80 7.32 45.78 -12.94
CA ASN A 80 7.42 46.99 -12.16
C ASN A 80 6.87 48.14 -13.03
N ASP A 81 5.55 48.25 -13.13
CA ASP A 81 4.89 49.49 -13.48
C ASP A 81 5.12 50.41 -12.29
N ASP A 82 6.10 51.33 -12.42
CA ASP A 82 6.19 52.64 -11.77
C ASP A 82 7.65 53.04 -11.51
N ALA A 83 8.26 53.73 -12.48
CA ALA A 83 9.08 54.91 -12.21
C ALA A 83 9.22 55.72 -13.51
N ALA A 84 8.39 56.77 -13.57
CA ALA A 84 8.50 57.90 -14.48
C ALA A 84 9.78 58.71 -14.26
#